data_AF-A0A350V4A1-F1
#
_entry.id   AF-A0A350V4A1-F1
#
_cell.length_a   1.000
_cell.length_b   1.000
_cell.length_c   1.000
_cell.angle_alpha   90.00
_cell.angle_beta   90.00
_cell.angle_gamma   90.00
#
_symmetry.space_group_name_H-M   'P 1'
#
loop_
_entity.id
_entity.type
_entity.pdbx_description
1 polymer ?
#
loop_
_entity_poly.entity_id
_entity_poly.type
_entity_poly.pdbx_seq_one_letter_code
_entity_poly.pdbx_strand_id
1 'polypeptide(L)'
;VDNRGKGESFSPTDLLATSLGVCYLTTMGVAAEDRGIDLKGATCRVEKHMSSDAPRRIVRLVAEINFPAGIPFDKRGILEAVALHCPVSKSISADIDVDLKLHFPDGQDMEEHTHHKEG
;
A
#
# COMPACT_ATOMS: atom_id res chain seq x y z
N VAL A 1 -6.00 -14.44 16.25
CA VAL A 1 -5.89 -15.91 16.16
C VAL A 1 -6.13 -16.31 14.73
N ASP A 2 -5.09 -16.85 14.08
CA ASP A 2 -5.12 -17.42 12.73
C ASP A 2 -5.91 -18.74 12.76
N ASN A 3 -6.55 -19.10 11.66
CA ASN A 3 -7.53 -20.18 11.54
C ASN A 3 -6.87 -21.57 11.65
N ARG A 4 -6.40 -21.94 12.85
CA ARG A 4 -5.69 -23.19 13.18
C ARG A 4 -4.25 -23.31 12.63
N GLY A 5 -3.63 -22.22 12.21
CA GLY A 5 -2.21 -22.17 11.83
C GLY A 5 -1.29 -21.99 13.03
N LYS A 6 -0.09 -22.60 13.02
CA LYS A 6 0.93 -22.46 14.07
C LYS A 6 1.58 -21.06 14.16
N GLY A 7 1.13 -20.10 13.34
CA GLY A 7 1.82 -18.83 13.16
C GLY A 7 3.16 -18.94 12.43
N GLU A 8 3.47 -20.11 11.86
CA GLU A 8 4.73 -20.42 11.17
C GLU A 8 4.70 -20.03 9.68
N SER A 9 3.56 -19.52 9.19
CA SER A 9 3.31 -19.20 7.78
C SER A 9 2.38 -18.00 7.66
N PHE A 10 2.47 -17.27 6.56
CA PHE A 10 1.55 -16.17 6.26
C PHE A 10 0.10 -16.65 6.25
N SER A 11 -0.77 -16.01 7.03
CA SER A 11 -2.21 -16.29 6.98
C SER A 11 -2.78 -15.76 5.64
N PRO A 12 -3.95 -16.25 5.19
CA PRO A 12 -4.61 -15.70 4.00
C PRO A 12 -4.83 -14.19 4.06
N THR A 13 -5.06 -13.65 5.26
CA THR A 13 -5.20 -12.19 5.47
C THR A 13 -3.86 -11.44 5.42
N ASP A 14 -2.73 -12.10 5.74
CA ASP A 14 -1.40 -11.53 5.46
C ASP A 14 -1.15 -11.48 3.97
N LEU A 15 -1.47 -12.55 3.25
CA LEU A 15 -1.31 -12.59 1.79
C LEU A 15 -2.15 -11.53 1.09
N LEU A 16 -3.34 -11.20 1.60
CA LEU A 16 -4.14 -10.08 1.10
C LEU A 16 -3.50 -8.71 1.38
N ALA A 17 -2.91 -8.51 2.56
CA ALA A 17 -2.16 -7.29 2.86
C ALA A 17 -0.90 -7.19 1.96
N THR A 18 -0.19 -8.29 1.76
CA THR A 18 0.97 -8.35 0.85
C THR A 18 0.59 -8.09 -0.59
N SER A 19 -0.54 -8.61 -1.08
CA SER A 19 -0.99 -8.37 -2.46
C SER A 19 -1.28 -6.89 -2.72
N LEU A 20 -1.79 -6.16 -1.74
CA LEU A 20 -1.97 -4.70 -1.82
C LEU A 20 -0.62 -3.99 -2.00
N GLY A 21 0.36 -4.28 -1.15
CA GLY A 21 1.69 -3.68 -1.24
C GLY A 21 2.42 -4.00 -2.54
N VAL A 22 2.34 -5.25 -3.01
CA VAL A 22 2.87 -5.67 -4.31
C VAL A 22 2.18 -4.92 -5.44
N CYS A 23 0.85 -4.75 -5.38
CA CYS A 23 0.10 -4.04 -6.40
C CYS A 23 0.54 -2.57 -6.50
N TYR A 24 0.76 -1.88 -5.38
CA TYR A 24 1.31 -0.53 -5.39
C TYR A 24 2.68 -0.47 -6.09
N LEU A 25 3.64 -1.30 -5.66
CA LEU A 25 4.99 -1.28 -6.23
C LEU A 25 5.00 -1.67 -7.71
N THR A 26 4.20 -2.66 -8.12
CA THR A 26 4.12 -3.08 -9.53
C THR A 26 3.53 -1.98 -10.40
N THR A 27 2.42 -1.37 -10.00
CA THR A 27 1.78 -0.31 -10.80
C THR A 27 2.66 0.93 -10.88
N MET A 28 3.28 1.35 -9.77
CA MET A 28 4.28 2.42 -9.78
C MET A 28 5.47 2.08 -10.67
N GLY A 29 5.98 0.85 -10.62
CA GLY A 29 7.09 0.37 -11.46
C GLY A 29 6.81 0.52 -12.95
N VAL A 30 5.61 0.14 -13.40
CA VAL A 30 5.17 0.33 -14.79
C VAL A 30 5.16 1.81 -15.16
N ALA A 31 4.55 2.67 -14.33
CA ALA A 31 4.46 4.09 -14.62
C ALA A 31 5.83 4.80 -14.58
N ALA A 32 6.75 4.31 -13.75
CA ALA A 32 8.11 4.78 -13.60
C ALA A 32 8.98 4.46 -14.82
N GLU A 33 8.86 3.25 -15.37
CA GLU A 33 9.56 2.81 -16.58
C GLU A 33 9.24 3.74 -17.77
N ASP A 34 7.96 4.02 -17.99
CA ASP A 34 7.48 4.93 -19.04
C ASP A 34 8.03 6.37 -18.92
N ARG A 35 8.48 6.77 -17.72
CA ARG A 35 8.84 8.15 -17.37
C ARG A 35 10.30 8.32 -16.97
N GLY A 36 11.10 7.27 -17.11
CA GLY A 36 12.51 7.26 -16.70
C GLY A 36 12.68 7.65 -15.24
N ILE A 37 11.91 7.05 -14.34
CA ILE A 37 12.06 7.15 -12.88
C ILE A 37 12.72 5.85 -12.41
N ASP A 38 13.83 5.92 -11.68
CA ASP A 38 14.42 4.75 -11.05
C ASP A 38 13.76 4.48 -9.70
N LEU A 39 12.98 3.38 -9.62
CA LEU A 39 12.36 2.90 -8.38
C LEU A 39 13.11 1.74 -7.74
N LYS A 40 14.31 1.38 -8.21
CA LYS A 40 15.07 0.27 -7.68
C LYS A 40 15.38 0.50 -6.19
N GLY A 41 14.98 -0.47 -5.37
CA GLY A 41 15.13 -0.40 -3.91
C GLY A 41 13.93 0.22 -3.19
N ALA A 42 12.87 0.62 -3.90
CA ALA A 42 11.60 0.94 -3.25
C ALA A 42 11.07 -0.26 -2.48
N THR A 43 10.51 -0.01 -1.29
CA THR A 43 9.90 -1.05 -0.44
C THR A 43 8.51 -0.63 -0.01
N CYS A 44 7.66 -1.61 0.33
CA CYS A 44 6.35 -1.35 0.91
C CYS A 44 6.15 -2.24 2.15
N ARG A 45 5.88 -1.61 3.29
CA ARG A 45 5.43 -2.28 4.52
C ARG A 45 3.91 -2.15 4.59
N VAL A 46 3.21 -3.24 4.87
CA VAL A 46 1.76 -3.20 5.08
C VAL A 46 1.43 -3.77 6.45
N GLU A 47 0.80 -2.96 7.29
CA GLU A 47 0.25 -3.35 8.58
C GLU A 47 -1.26 -3.55 8.46
N LYS A 48 -1.77 -4.66 8.99
CA LYS A 48 -3.20 -4.96 8.99
C LYS A 48 -3.77 -4.87 10.40
N HIS A 49 -4.96 -4.29 10.51
CA HIS A 49 -5.76 -4.33 11.73
C HIS A 49 -6.99 -5.20 11.49
N MET A 50 -7.19 -6.16 12.40
CA MET A 50 -8.31 -7.09 12.35
C MET A 50 -9.42 -6.61 13.27
N SER A 51 -10.67 -6.84 12.88
CA SER A 51 -11.84 -6.57 13.69
C SER A 51 -11.76 -7.26 15.06
N SER A 52 -12.31 -6.61 16.09
CA SER A 52 -12.52 -7.19 17.42
C SER A 52 -13.86 -7.91 17.52
N ASP A 53 -14.83 -7.56 16.67
CA ASP A 53 -16.14 -8.18 16.50
C ASP A 53 -16.12 -9.33 15.47
N ALA A 54 -17.16 -10.16 15.54
CA ALA A 54 -17.40 -11.25 14.59
C ALA A 54 -18.33 -10.78 13.46
N PRO A 55 -18.09 -11.22 12.20
CA PRO A 55 -17.01 -12.09 11.77
C PRO A 55 -15.65 -11.38 11.74
N ARG A 56 -14.58 -12.12 12.08
CA ARG A 56 -13.20 -11.64 12.04
C ARG A 56 -12.83 -11.27 10.59
N ARG A 57 -12.50 -10.00 10.36
CA ARG A 57 -12.13 -9.46 9.04
C ARG A 57 -11.05 -8.40 9.17
N ILE A 58 -10.41 -8.02 8.07
CA ILE A 58 -9.55 -6.84 8.05
C ILE A 58 -10.46 -5.60 8.10
N VAL A 59 -10.10 -4.63 8.93
CA VAL A 59 -10.83 -3.35 9.05
C VAL A 59 -9.97 -2.15 8.67
N ARG A 60 -8.63 -2.29 8.74
CA ARG A 60 -7.69 -1.27 8.28
C ARG A 60 -6.43 -1.89 7.71
N LEU A 61 -5.88 -1.27 6.68
CA LEU A 61 -4.57 -1.55 6.10
C LEU A 61 -3.77 -0.24 6.08
N VAL A 62 -2.63 -0.21 6.76
CA VAL A 62 -1.69 0.91 6.70
C VAL A 62 -0.52 0.47 5.83
N ALA A 63 -0.40 1.08 4.65
CA ALA A 63 0.67 0.82 3.70
C ALA A 63 1.68 1.97 3.71
N GLU A 64 2.95 1.65 3.88
CA GLU A 64 4.04 2.61 3.93
C GLU A 64 5.03 2.27 2.81
N ILE A 65 5.15 3.16 1.83
CA ILE A 65 6.09 3.01 0.72
C ILE A 65 7.31 3.87 0.99
N ASN A 66 8.48 3.24 1.06
CA ASN A 66 9.75 3.94 1.18
C ASN A 66 10.42 4.00 -0.20
N PHE A 67 10.64 5.20 -0.69
CA PHE A 67 11.26 5.43 -1.99
C PHE A 67 12.79 5.50 -1.91
N PRO A 68 13.51 5.12 -2.99
CA PRO A 68 14.93 5.43 -3.11
C PRO A 68 15.16 6.94 -3.26
N ALA A 69 16.40 7.36 -3.02
CA ALA A 69 16.80 8.74 -3.25
C ALA A 69 16.82 9.10 -4.74
N GLY A 70 16.67 10.39 -5.05
CA GLY A 70 16.81 10.91 -6.41
C GLY A 70 15.54 10.93 -7.24
N ILE A 71 14.36 10.66 -6.66
CA ILE A 71 13.08 10.87 -7.34
C ILE A 71 12.78 12.38 -7.39
N PRO A 72 12.69 12.98 -8.59
CA PRO A 72 12.37 14.40 -8.74
C PRO A 72 10.99 14.74 -8.18
N PHE A 73 10.85 15.90 -7.54
CA PHE A 73 9.60 16.34 -6.90
C PHE A 73 8.41 16.39 -7.88
N ASP A 74 8.64 16.90 -9.09
CA ASP A 74 7.65 17.00 -10.17
C ASP A 74 7.14 15.64 -10.67
N LYS A 75 7.86 14.56 -10.37
CA LYS A 75 7.49 13.19 -10.72
C LYS A 75 6.81 12.40 -9.58
N ARG A 76 6.72 12.95 -8.37
CA ARG A 76 6.14 12.23 -7.22
C ARG A 76 4.63 12.07 -7.33
N GLY A 77 3.94 13.11 -7.80
CA GLY A 77 2.48 13.09 -7.93
C GLY A 77 1.95 11.99 -8.86
N ILE A 78 2.70 11.61 -9.91
CA ILE A 78 2.28 10.48 -10.76
C ILE A 78 2.44 9.14 -10.05
N LEU A 79 3.48 8.96 -9.23
CA LEU A 79 3.67 7.72 -8.46
C LEU A 79 2.55 7.54 -7.45
N GLU A 80 2.19 8.61 -6.76
CA GLU A 80 1.04 8.66 -5.86
C GLU A 80 -0.27 8.37 -6.58
N ALA A 81 -0.55 9.07 -7.67
CA ALA A 81 -1.77 8.87 -8.43
C ALA A 81 -1.93 7.40 -8.86
N VAL A 82 -0.84 6.77 -9.30
CA VAL A 82 -0.86 5.35 -9.73
C VAL A 82 -1.10 4.41 -8.55
N ALA A 83 -0.48 4.68 -7.40
CA ALA A 83 -0.71 3.91 -6.17
C ALA A 83 -2.19 3.95 -5.76
N LEU A 84 -2.78 5.15 -5.71
CA LEU A 84 -4.17 5.40 -5.32
C LEU A 84 -5.20 4.72 -6.26
N HIS A 85 -4.76 4.30 -7.45
CA HIS A 85 -5.57 3.64 -8.47
C HIS A 85 -5.17 2.18 -8.74
N CYS A 86 -4.36 1.59 -7.87
CA CYS A 86 -3.92 0.21 -8.08
C CYS A 86 -5.13 -0.77 -8.09
N PRO A 87 -5.15 -1.79 -8.96
CA PRO A 87 -6.29 -2.70 -9.07
C PRO A 87 -6.71 -3.37 -7.76
N VAL A 88 -5.75 -3.74 -6.90
CA VAL A 88 -6.06 -4.42 -5.62
C VAL A 88 -6.77 -3.47 -4.65
N SER A 89 -6.35 -2.21 -4.51
CA SER A 89 -7.06 -1.24 -3.64
C SER A 89 -8.50 -1.01 -4.12
N LYS A 90 -8.77 -1.15 -5.42
CA LYS A 90 -10.12 -1.08 -6.00
C LYS A 90 -10.91 -2.39 -5.94
N SER A 91 -10.29 -3.49 -5.49
CA SER A 91 -10.88 -4.84 -5.49
C SER A 91 -11.14 -5.38 -4.09
N ILE A 92 -10.64 -4.74 -3.04
CA ILE A 92 -10.93 -5.11 -1.65
C ILE A 92 -12.25 -4.46 -1.19
N SER A 93 -12.79 -4.93 -0.06
CA SER A 93 -14.03 -4.37 0.51
C SER A 93 -13.90 -2.87 0.75
N ALA A 94 -14.94 -2.12 0.40
CA ALA A 94 -15.02 -0.68 0.67
C ALA A 94 -15.05 -0.36 2.19
N ASP A 95 -15.39 -1.33 3.03
CA ASP A 95 -15.40 -1.19 4.49
C ASP A 95 -13.99 -1.27 5.12
N ILE A 96 -12.95 -1.53 4.33
CA ILE A 96 -11.56 -1.55 4.81
C ILE A 96 -10.98 -0.15 4.67
N ASP A 97 -10.62 0.46 5.79
CA ASP A 97 -9.87 1.72 5.81
C ASP A 97 -8.46 1.50 5.27
N VAL A 98 -8.07 2.19 4.20
CA VAL A 98 -6.73 2.09 3.63
C VAL A 98 -6.01 3.42 3.79
N ASP A 99 -4.91 3.38 4.52
CA ASP A 99 -4.03 4.51 4.80
C ASP A 99 -2.72 4.29 4.05
N LEU A 100 -2.42 5.14 3.07
CA LEU A 100 -1.20 5.07 2.26
C LEU A 100 -0.26 6.22 2.61
N LYS A 101 0.96 5.87 3.02
CA LYS A 101 2.04 6.81 3.35
C LYS A 101 3.20 6.68 2.36
N LEU A 102 3.68 7.81 1.88
CA LEU A 102 4.72 7.90 0.85
C LEU A 102 5.93 8.62 1.42
N HIS A 103 6.97 7.86 1.76
CA HIS A 103 8.17 8.36 2.43
C HIS A 103 9.27 8.63 1.41
N PHE A 104 9.67 9.89 1.29
CA PHE A 104 10.80 10.28 0.43
C PHE A 104 12.01 10.65 1.29
N PRO A 105 13.22 10.18 0.94
CA PRO A 105 14.40 10.31 1.81
C PRO A 105 14.92 11.75 1.97
N ASP A 106 14.41 12.71 1.20
CA ASP A 106 14.71 14.13 1.35
C ASP A 106 13.78 14.86 2.33
N GLY A 107 12.95 14.11 3.07
CA GLY A 107 12.07 14.65 4.11
C GLY A 107 10.88 15.45 3.56
N GLN A 108 10.63 15.36 2.25
CA GLN A 108 9.42 15.88 1.62
C GLN A 108 8.41 14.73 1.46
N ASP A 109 7.94 14.24 2.59
CA ASP A 109 6.84 13.29 2.63
C ASP A 109 5.59 13.94 2.04
N MET A 110 4.85 13.18 1.23
CA MET A 110 3.54 13.63 0.75
C MET A 110 2.49 13.33 1.82
N GLU A 111 1.50 14.21 1.93
CA GLU A 111 0.48 14.16 2.99
C GLU A 111 -0.20 12.77 3.06
N GLU A 112 -0.60 12.37 4.28
CA GLU A 112 -1.34 11.12 4.50
C GLU A 112 -2.62 11.11 3.67
N HIS A 113 -2.70 10.17 2.72
CA HIS A 113 -3.91 9.94 1.95
C HIS A 113 -4.68 8.76 2.54
N THR A 114 -5.65 9.09 3.39
CA THR A 114 -6.67 8.14 3.81
C THR A 114 -7.65 7.94 2.65
N HIS A 115 -7.75 6.71 2.14
CA HIS A 115 -8.85 6.33 1.26
C HIS A 115 -10.14 6.18 2.08
N HIS A 116 -10.69 7.30 2.54
CA HIS A 116 -12.11 7.40 2.83
C HIS A 116 -12.77 8.04 1.63
N LYS A 117 -13.81 7.41 1.07
CA LYS A 117 -14.71 8.10 0.14
C LYS A 117 -16.10 8.18 0.71
N GLU A 118 -16.60 9.41 0.71
CA GLU A 118 -17.97 9.81 0.95
C GLU A 118 -18.95 8.96 0.11
N GLY A 119 -20.02 8.52 0.77
CA GLY A 119 -21.34 8.26 0.17
C GLY A 119 -21.52 6.95 -0.56
#